data_AF-A0A2V7VK59-F1
#
_entry.id   AF-A0A2V7VK59-F1
#
_cell.length_a   1.000
_cell.length_b   1.000
_cell.length_c   1.000
_cell.angle_alpha   90.00
_cell.angle_beta   90.00
_cell.angle_gamma   90.00
#
_symmetry.space_group_name_H-M   'P 1'
#
loop_
_entity.id
_entity.type
_entity.pdbx_description
1 polymer ?
#
loop_
_entity_poly.entity_id
_entity_poly.type
_entity_poly.pdbx_seq_one_letter_code
_entity_poly.pdbx_strand_id
1 'polypeptide(L)'
;EAALRQLAVPPDDPGRVLRAVAEPVEGVVRAAWRPAPAPTPLPDLAREPGIMPDLRGQPAREAAIAAARRGLIVELVGSGRVVAQSLAPGTEIEAGNPCVLTLARETRPSGGTAP
;
A
#
# COMPACT_ATOMS: atom_id res chain seq x y z
N GLU A 1 -14.56 38.14 28.37
CA GLU A 1 -13.15 38.52 28.59
C GLU A 1 -12.39 37.69 29.64
N ALA A 2 -13.00 37.18 30.71
CA ALA A 2 -12.25 36.48 31.79
C ALA A 2 -11.67 35.09 31.41
N ALA A 3 -12.31 34.35 30.49
CA ALA A 3 -11.94 32.97 30.17
C ALA A 3 -10.59 32.84 29.43
N LEU A 4 -10.21 33.81 28.59
CA LEU A 4 -8.98 33.74 27.78
C LEU A 4 -7.72 33.87 28.65
N ARG A 5 -7.81 34.60 29.76
CA ARG A 5 -6.68 34.78 30.70
C ARG A 5 -6.34 33.50 31.46
N GLN A 6 -7.32 32.63 31.73
CA GLN A 6 -7.09 31.33 32.36
C GLN A 6 -6.32 30.34 31.48
N LEU A 7 -6.35 30.54 30.16
CA LEU A 7 -5.67 29.69 29.18
C LEU A 7 -4.25 30.17 28.82
N ALA A 8 -3.74 31.19 29.53
CA ALA A 8 -2.44 31.82 29.27
C ALA A 8 -2.24 32.30 27.81
N VAL A 9 -3.33 32.52 27.08
CA VAL A 9 -3.28 33.10 25.73
C VAL A 9 -2.82 34.55 25.90
N PRO A 10 -1.66 34.94 25.33
CA PRO A 10 -1.21 36.32 25.35
C PRO A 10 -2.29 37.22 24.75
N PRO A 11 -2.47 38.46 25.24
CA PRO A 11 -3.39 39.41 24.61
C PRO A 11 -3.02 39.54 23.13
N ASP A 12 -4.02 39.62 22.25
CA ASP A 12 -3.81 39.80 20.82
C ASP A 12 -2.88 41.00 20.60
N ASP A 13 -1.69 40.73 20.07
CA ASP A 13 -0.72 41.76 19.71
C ASP A 13 -1.01 42.18 18.26
N PRO A 14 -1.53 43.40 18.03
CA PRO A 14 -1.81 43.87 16.67
C PRO A 14 -0.56 43.99 15.80
N GLY A 15 0.65 43.91 16.38
CA GLY A 15 1.93 43.81 15.67
C GLY A 15 2.32 42.39 15.22
N ARG A 16 1.66 41.33 15.74
CA ARG A 16 1.88 39.93 15.33
C ARG A 16 1.00 39.46 14.18
N VAL A 17 0.21 40.35 13.59
CA VAL A 17 -0.55 40.03 12.39
C VAL A 17 0.39 39.95 11.19
N LEU A 18 0.49 38.76 10.58
CA LEU A 18 1.13 38.63 9.28
C LEU A 18 0.31 39.43 8.26
N ARG A 19 0.83 40.59 7.85
CA ARG A 19 0.26 41.34 6.73
C ARG A 19 0.86 40.79 5.44
N ALA A 20 0.01 40.20 4.60
CA ALA A 20 0.38 39.94 3.22
C ALA A 20 0.58 41.29 2.53
N VAL A 21 1.84 41.68 2.35
CA VAL A 21 2.20 42.86 1.57
C VAL A 21 2.22 42.42 0.11
N ALA A 22 1.32 42.95 -0.70
CA ALA A 22 1.18 42.58 -2.11
C ALA A 22 2.18 43.29 -3.04
N GLU A 23 3.08 44.12 -2.47
CA GLU A 23 4.16 44.78 -3.19
C GLU A 23 4.98 43.71 -3.94
N PRO A 24 5.07 43.78 -5.27
CA PRO A 24 5.89 42.86 -6.03
C PRO A 24 7.36 43.12 -5.65
N VAL A 25 7.94 42.22 -4.88
CA VAL A 25 9.37 42.26 -4.55
C VAL A 25 10.16 42.06 -5.85
N GLU A 26 10.95 43.06 -6.22
CA GLU A 26 11.85 42.97 -7.38
C GLU A 26 12.75 41.73 -7.26
N GLY A 27 12.83 40.95 -8.34
CA GLY A 27 13.62 39.72 -8.39
C GLY A 27 12.90 38.45 -7.93
N VAL A 28 11.64 38.51 -7.48
CA VAL A 28 10.87 37.30 -7.17
C VAL A 28 10.20 36.74 -8.42
N VAL A 29 10.70 35.59 -8.90
CA VAL A 29 10.08 34.82 -9.98
C VAL A 29 9.10 33.83 -9.37
N ARG A 30 7.83 33.84 -9.82
CA ARG A 30 6.85 32.83 -9.40
C ARG A 30 7.32 31.45 -9.85
N ALA A 31 7.47 30.53 -8.90
CA ALA A 31 7.73 29.14 -9.22
C ALA A 31 6.54 28.57 -10.01
N ALA A 32 6.78 28.18 -11.26
CA ALA A 32 5.80 27.46 -12.07
C ALA A 32 5.86 25.98 -11.69
N TRP A 33 5.20 25.60 -10.61
CA TRP A 33 5.04 24.19 -10.29
C TRP A 33 4.18 23.52 -11.38
N ARG A 34 4.78 22.54 -12.08
CA ARG A 34 4.06 21.67 -13.01
C ARG A 34 3.86 20.32 -12.32
N PRO A 35 2.62 19.89 -12.03
CA PRO A 35 2.39 18.53 -11.58
C PRO A 35 2.94 17.57 -12.63
N ALA A 36 3.66 16.55 -12.19
CA ALA A 36 3.91 15.41 -13.05
C ALA A 36 2.55 14.79 -13.44
N PRO A 37 2.39 14.32 -14.69
CA PRO A 37 1.19 13.57 -15.05
C PRO A 37 1.06 12.37 -14.11
N ALA A 38 -0.18 12.07 -13.70
CA ALA A 38 -0.45 10.88 -12.92
C ALA A 38 0.08 9.63 -13.67
N PRO A 39 0.64 8.63 -12.96
CA PRO A 39 1.04 7.39 -13.60
C PRO A 39 -0.15 6.81 -14.37
N THR A 40 0.10 6.36 -15.61
CA THR A 40 -0.91 5.67 -16.40
C THR A 40 -1.41 4.47 -15.58
N PRO A 41 -2.74 4.34 -15.35
CA PRO A 41 -3.29 3.13 -14.79
C PRO A 41 -2.78 1.95 -15.62
N LEU A 42 -2.29 0.90 -14.96
CA LEU A 42 -1.98 -0.33 -15.66
C LEU A 42 -3.23 -0.72 -16.46
N PRO A 43 -3.10 -1.12 -17.75
CA PRO A 43 -4.24 -1.63 -18.49
C PRO A 43 -4.92 -2.69 -17.64
N ASP A 44 -6.25 -2.75 -17.68
CA ASP A 44 -7.01 -3.83 -17.06
C ASP A 44 -6.53 -5.11 -17.74
N LEU A 45 -5.51 -5.74 -17.13
CA LEU A 45 -4.86 -6.93 -17.66
C LEU A 45 -5.99 -7.90 -17.87
N ALA A 46 -6.31 -8.18 -19.14
CA ALA A 46 -7.50 -8.88 -19.56
C ALA A 46 -7.79 -9.99 -18.55
N ARG A 47 -8.77 -9.71 -17.68
CA ARG A 47 -9.09 -10.57 -16.55
C ARG A 47 -9.54 -11.85 -17.19
N GLU A 48 -8.74 -12.90 -17.10
CA GLU A 48 -9.28 -14.22 -17.40
C GLU A 48 -10.29 -14.49 -16.28
N PRO A 49 -11.61 -14.50 -16.52
CA PRO A 49 -12.55 -15.05 -15.55
C PRO A 49 -12.10 -16.49 -15.33
N GLY A 50 -11.50 -16.69 -14.17
CA GLY A 50 -10.60 -17.80 -13.95
C GLY A 50 -11.16 -18.67 -12.85
N ILE A 51 -11.24 -19.95 -13.10
CA ILE A 51 -11.33 -20.90 -12.00
C ILE A 51 -10.05 -20.80 -11.17
N MET A 52 -10.20 -20.75 -9.85
CA MET A 52 -9.08 -20.69 -8.91
C MET A 52 -8.18 -21.91 -9.10
N PRO A 53 -6.90 -21.72 -9.48
CA PRO A 53 -5.96 -22.82 -9.58
C PRO A 53 -5.57 -23.33 -8.19
N ASP A 54 -5.06 -24.56 -8.17
CA ASP A 54 -4.35 -25.07 -7.00
C ASP A 54 -2.94 -24.47 -6.95
N LEU A 55 -2.71 -23.60 -5.97
CA LEU A 55 -1.45 -22.90 -5.76
C LEU A 55 -0.57 -23.59 -4.70
N ARG A 56 -1.03 -24.69 -4.10
CA ARG A 56 -0.29 -25.40 -3.05
C ARG A 56 1.04 -25.93 -3.59
N GLY A 57 2.08 -25.84 -2.77
CA GLY A 57 3.44 -26.25 -3.12
C GLY A 57 4.21 -25.23 -3.97
N GLN A 58 3.55 -24.23 -4.56
CA GLN A 58 4.25 -23.19 -5.31
C GLN A 58 5.03 -22.23 -4.38
N PRO A 59 6.15 -21.67 -4.84
CA PRO A 59 6.83 -20.61 -4.10
C PRO A 59 5.94 -19.36 -4.03
N ALA A 60 6.02 -18.64 -2.91
CA ALA A 60 5.18 -17.47 -2.64
C ALA A 60 5.08 -16.48 -3.81
N ARG A 61 6.21 -16.22 -4.48
CA ARG A 61 6.28 -15.30 -5.61
C ARG A 61 5.48 -15.78 -6.82
N GLU A 62 5.62 -17.05 -7.20
CA GLU A 62 4.91 -17.58 -8.38
C GLU A 62 3.41 -17.66 -8.11
N ALA A 63 3.03 -18.10 -6.91
CA ALA A 63 1.63 -18.14 -6.49
C ALA A 63 0.98 -16.74 -6.49
N ALA A 64 1.68 -15.73 -5.96
CA ALA A 64 1.19 -14.35 -5.96
C ALA A 64 1.02 -13.80 -7.38
N ILE A 65 1.97 -14.06 -8.29
CA ILE A 65 1.87 -13.64 -9.70
C ILE A 65 0.67 -14.34 -10.38
N ALA A 66 0.48 -15.64 -10.15
CA ALA A 66 -0.61 -16.39 -10.72
C ALA A 66 -1.98 -15.87 -10.25
N ALA A 67 -2.12 -15.53 -8.97
CA ALA A 67 -3.35 -14.96 -8.42
C ALA A 67 -3.58 -13.50 -8.88
N ALA A 68 -2.55 -12.66 -8.89
CA ALA A 68 -2.65 -11.26 -9.33
C ALA A 68 -3.02 -11.13 -10.82
N ARG A 69 -2.51 -12.03 -11.68
CA ARG A 69 -2.89 -12.09 -13.11
C ARG A 69 -4.37 -12.38 -13.34
N ARG A 70 -5.05 -13.01 -12.38
CA ARG A 70 -6.49 -13.28 -12.41
C ARG A 70 -7.32 -12.17 -11.75
N GLY A 71 -6.68 -11.06 -11.38
CA GLY A 71 -7.33 -9.90 -10.78
C GLY A 71 -7.60 -10.04 -9.28
N LEU A 72 -7.02 -11.02 -8.59
CA LEU A 72 -7.18 -11.16 -7.14
C LEU A 72 -6.28 -10.17 -6.38
N ILE A 73 -6.78 -9.68 -5.25
CA ILE A 73 -5.96 -8.94 -4.28
C ILE A 73 -5.31 -9.98 -3.37
N VAL A 74 -3.99 -10.15 -3.50
CA VAL A 74 -3.24 -11.21 -2.80
C VAL A 74 -2.71 -10.71 -1.46
N GLU A 75 -3.02 -11.45 -0.40
CA GLU A 75 -2.42 -11.28 0.92
C GLU A 75 -1.56 -12.52 1.23
N LEU A 76 -0.29 -12.30 1.57
CA LEU A 76 0.64 -13.37 1.90
C LEU A 76 0.85 -13.44 3.42
N VAL A 77 0.59 -14.60 4.01
CA VAL A 77 0.77 -14.84 5.45
C VAL A 77 1.89 -15.86 5.64
N GLY A 78 3.01 -15.45 6.24
CA GLY A 78 4.16 -16.33 6.52
C GLY A 78 5.28 -16.21 5.49
N SER A 79 6.06 -17.27 5.31
CA SER A 79 7.18 -17.30 4.34
C SER A 79 7.41 -18.71 3.79
N GLY A 80 7.98 -18.81 2.59
CA GLY A 80 8.30 -20.10 1.96
C GLY A 80 7.35 -20.48 0.82
N ARG A 81 6.77 -21.67 0.91
CA ARG A 81 5.85 -22.23 -0.10
C ARG A 81 4.40 -22.17 0.38
N VAL A 82 3.46 -22.06 -0.55
CA VAL A 82 2.03 -22.06 -0.24
C VAL A 82 1.62 -23.42 0.33
N VAL A 83 1.03 -23.41 1.52
CA VAL A 83 0.44 -24.59 2.16
C VAL A 83 -1.08 -24.56 2.15
N ALA A 84 -1.67 -23.36 2.11
CA ALA A 84 -3.10 -23.18 2.04
C ALA A 84 -3.48 -21.90 1.29
N GLN A 85 -4.69 -21.89 0.76
CA GLN A 85 -5.32 -20.76 0.09
C GLN A 85 -6.75 -20.60 0.62
N SER A 86 -7.22 -19.36 0.82
CA SER A 86 -8.56 -19.10 1.34
C SER A 86 -9.67 -19.46 0.34
N LEU A 87 -9.43 -19.21 -0.95
CA LEU A 87 -10.33 -19.61 -2.03
C LEU A 87 -9.94 -21.01 -2.49
N ALA A 88 -10.89 -21.95 -2.44
CA ALA A 88 -10.63 -23.33 -2.81
C ALA A 88 -10.27 -23.45 -4.31
N PRO A 89 -9.42 -24.40 -4.70
CA PRO A 89 -9.24 -24.73 -6.10
C PRO A 89 -10.59 -25.11 -6.73
N GLY A 90 -10.88 -24.59 -7.92
CA GLY A 90 -12.20 -24.80 -8.54
C GLY A 90 -13.21 -23.68 -8.30
N THR A 91 -12.98 -22.78 -7.35
CA THR A 91 -13.87 -21.64 -7.09
C THR A 91 -13.77 -20.60 -8.20
N GLU A 92 -14.90 -19.98 -8.57
CA GLU A 92 -14.88 -18.85 -9.51
C GLU A 92 -14.16 -17.64 -8.92
N ILE A 93 -13.25 -17.06 -9.69
CA ILE A 93 -12.55 -15.82 -9.32
C ILE A 93 -13.29 -14.64 -9.92
N GLU A 94 -13.77 -13.77 -9.05
CA GLU A 94 -14.12 -12.40 -9.40
C GLU A 94 -12.91 -11.47 -9.22
N ALA A 95 -12.73 -10.55 -10.16
CA ALA A 95 -11.67 -9.56 -10.05
C ALA A 95 -11.92 -8.61 -8.88
N GLY A 96 -10.87 -8.35 -8.09
CA GLY A 96 -10.91 -7.57 -6.87
C GLY A 96 -11.17 -8.39 -5.60
N ASN A 97 -11.50 -9.69 -5.71
CA ASN A 97 -11.73 -10.51 -4.54
C ASN A 97 -10.41 -10.74 -3.76
N PRO A 98 -10.40 -10.62 -2.42
CA PRO A 98 -9.22 -10.89 -1.63
C PRO A 98 -8.93 -12.40 -1.56
N CYS A 99 -7.66 -12.77 -1.72
CA CYS A 99 -7.18 -14.14 -1.57
C CYS A 99 -6.00 -14.18 -0.61
N VAL A 100 -6.16 -14.91 0.49
CA VAL A 100 -5.12 -15.11 1.48
C VAL A 100 -4.37 -16.41 1.17
N LEU A 101 -3.05 -16.30 0.99
CA LEU A 101 -2.16 -17.44 0.80
C LEU A 101 -1.32 -17.64 2.07
N THR A 102 -1.53 -18.77 2.72
CA THR A 102 -0.73 -19.19 3.89
C THR A 102 0.53 -19.89 3.40
N LEU A 103 1.68 -19.40 3.86
CA LEU A 103 3.00 -19.85 3.47
C LEU A 103 3.71 -20.53 4.65
N ALA A 104 4.32 -21.68 4.40
CA ALA A 104 5.23 -22.31 5.35
C ALA A 104 6.61 -22.56 4.73
N ARG A 105 7.62 -22.36 5.55
CA ARG A 105 9.00 -22.77 5.26
C ARG A 105 9.13 -24.18 5.78
N GLU A 106 9.60 -25.10 4.94
CA GLU A 106 10.19 -26.33 5.44
C GLU A 106 11.39 -25.94 6.31
N THR A 107 11.21 -26.04 7.63
CA THR A 107 12.32 -25.99 8.57
C THR A 107 13.16 -27.23 8.33
N ARG A 108 14.13 -27.11 7.42
CA ARG A 108 15.22 -28.07 7.37
C ARG A 108 15.95 -27.93 8.71
N PRO A 109 16.06 -28.98 9.54
CA PRO A 109 16.80 -28.88 10.78
C PRO A 109 18.23 -28.47 10.41
N SER A 110 18.62 -27.25 10.79
CA SER A 110 20.00 -26.81 10.66
C SER A 110 20.80 -27.67 11.61
N GLY A 111 21.57 -28.61 11.06
CA GLY A 111 22.56 -29.40 11.80
C GLY A 111 23.60 -28.46 12.39
N GLY A 112 23.34 -28.01 13.62
CA GLY A 112 24.31 -27.30 14.44
C GLY A 112 25.13 -28.33 15.20
N THR A 113 26.36 -28.55 14.74
CA THR A 113 27.42 -29.23 15.47
C THR A 113 27.64 -28.52 16.82
N ALA A 114 27.45 -29.26 17.91
CA ALA A 114 27.78 -28.81 19.27
C ALA A 114 29.31 -28.89 19.49
N PRO A 115 29.95 -27.87 20.08
CA PRO A 115 31.25 -28.01 20.74
C PRO A 115 31.09 -28.53 22.18
#